data_AF-A0A6A4U7X9-F1
#
_entry.id   AF-A0A6A4U7X9-F1
#
_cell.length_a   1.000
_cell.length_b   1.000
_cell.length_c   1.000
_cell.angle_alpha   90.00
_cell.angle_beta   90.00
_cell.angle_gamma   90.00
#
_symmetry.space_group_name_H-M   'P 1'
#
loop_
_entity.id
_entity.type
_entity.pdbx_description
1 polymer ?
#
loop_
_entity_poly.entity_id
_entity_poly.type
_entity_poly.pdbx_seq_one_letter_code
_entity_poly.pdbx_strand_id
1 'polypeptide(L)'
;MGENDIQAHNLNSYRELGLFGLKALLTLNGGAIIVLLAFLGNILGNEKFNELISMPLIEASIVAFLLGLLFCFVSAAMNMLLALNYAAEKEDDPFNDVSVLLFWLVVPALASFSFFAVGVLVALQAVS
;
A
#
# COMPACT_ATOMS: atom_id res chain seq x y z
N MET A 1 21.32 2.72 31.70
CA MET A 1 20.31 2.69 30.64
C MET A 1 19.32 1.62 31.06
N GLY A 2 18.12 2.02 31.46
CA GLY A 2 17.15 1.12 32.07
C GLY A 2 16.53 0.21 31.02
N GLU A 3 16.07 -0.97 31.43
CA GLU A 3 15.39 -1.95 30.56
C GLU A 3 14.17 -1.33 29.84
N ASN A 4 13.52 -0.36 30.48
CA ASN A 4 12.42 0.45 29.91
C ASN A 4 12.85 1.35 28.74
N ASP A 5 14.08 1.86 28.74
CA ASP A 5 14.60 2.72 27.66
C ASP A 5 14.82 1.90 26.38
N ILE A 6 15.26 0.64 26.53
CA ILE A 6 15.51 -0.27 25.42
C ILE A 6 14.19 -0.70 24.76
N GLN A 7 13.15 -1.00 25.56
CA GLN A 7 11.84 -1.37 25.04
C GLN A 7 11.17 -0.22 24.28
N ALA A 8 11.21 1.00 24.82
CA ALA A 8 10.66 2.18 24.15
C ALA A 8 11.39 2.49 22.83
N HIS A 9 12.72 2.34 22.81
CA HIS A 9 13.52 2.52 21.58
C HIS A 9 13.12 1.52 20.49
N ASN A 10 13.01 0.23 20.84
CA ASN A 10 12.65 -0.82 19.87
C ASN A 10 11.23 -0.60 19.30
N LEU A 11 10.26 -0.23 20.15
CA LEU A 11 8.89 0.04 19.72
C LEU A 11 8.83 1.18 18.69
N ASN A 12 9.59 2.25 18.92
CA ASN A 12 9.69 3.38 17.97
C ASN A 12 10.31 2.95 16.64
N SER A 13 11.36 2.11 16.66
CA SER A 13 11.97 1.58 15.43
C SER A 13 11.00 0.73 14.61
N TYR A 14 10.21 -0.15 15.24
CA TYR A 14 9.21 -0.96 14.53
C TYR A 14 8.11 -0.10 13.90
N ARG A 15 7.66 0.94 14.61
CA ARG A 15 6.68 1.90 14.09
C ARG A 15 7.21 2.67 12.89
N GLU A 16 8.44 3.16 12.96
CA GLU A 16 9.08 3.87 11.85
C GLU A 16 9.24 2.97 10.62
N LEU A 17 9.66 1.72 10.82
CA LEU A 17 9.78 0.74 9.74
C LEU A 17 8.43 0.44 9.08
N GLY A 18 7.37 0.28 9.89
CA GLY A 18 6.00 0.08 9.37
C GLY A 18 5.49 1.28 8.56
N LEU A 19 5.73 2.50 9.05
CA LEU A 19 5.38 3.73 8.34
C LEU A 19 6.18 3.89 7.05
N PHE A 20 7.46 3.52 7.06
CA PHE A 20 8.29 3.52 5.87
C PHE A 20 7.76 2.54 4.82
N GLY A 21 7.42 1.31 5.21
CA GLY A 21 6.82 0.31 4.31
C GLY A 21 5.50 0.78 3.70
N LEU A 22 4.62 1.38 4.50
CA LEU A 22 3.36 1.93 4.02
C LEU A 22 3.56 3.08 3.02
N LYS A 23 4.50 4.00 3.31
CA LYS A 23 4.89 5.06 2.38
C LYS A 23 5.44 4.50 1.07
N ALA A 24 6.30 3.49 1.15
CA ALA A 24 6.85 2.83 -0.03
C ALA A 24 5.76 2.19 -0.90
N LEU A 25 4.80 1.48 -0.31
CA LEU A 25 3.67 0.89 -1.04
C LEU A 25 2.76 1.94 -1.67
N LEU A 26 2.51 3.04 -0.96
CA LEU A 26 1.72 4.16 -1.48
C LEU A 26 2.43 4.84 -2.67
N THR A 27 3.75 5.04 -2.58
CA THR A 27 4.58 5.57 -3.66
C THR A 27 4.65 4.60 -4.85
N LEU A 28 4.77 3.29 -4.62
CA LEU A 28 4.82 2.29 -5.69
C LEU A 28 3.51 2.23 -6.48
N ASN A 29 2.37 2.05 -5.79
CA ASN A 29 1.07 2.01 -6.44
C ASN A 29 0.72 3.35 -7.10
N GLY A 30 0.93 4.47 -6.40
CA GLY A 30 0.67 5.81 -6.95
C GLY A 30 1.56 6.15 -8.14
N GLY A 31 2.85 5.83 -8.06
CA GLY A 31 3.80 6.06 -9.15
C GLY A 31 3.48 5.22 -10.38
N ALA A 32 3.12 3.95 -10.20
CA ALA A 32 2.71 3.06 -11.30
C ALA A 32 1.47 3.61 -12.04
N ILE A 33 0.47 4.10 -11.31
CA ILE A 33 -0.73 4.73 -11.90
C ILE A 33 -0.35 5.94 -12.75
N ILE A 34 0.48 6.84 -12.20
CA ILE A 34 0.90 8.06 -12.91
C ILE A 34 1.64 7.70 -14.20
N VAL A 35 2.55 6.72 -14.16
CA VAL A 35 3.28 6.25 -15.34
C VAL A 35 2.34 5.66 -16.39
N LEU A 36 1.37 4.82 -15.98
CA LEU A 36 0.41 4.24 -16.91
C LEU A 36 -0.54 5.28 -17.51
N LEU A 37 -0.99 6.26 -16.73
CA LEU A 37 -1.84 7.34 -17.25
C LEU A 37 -1.07 8.24 -18.23
N ALA A 38 0.21 8.53 -17.94
CA ALA A 38 1.07 9.26 -18.86
C ALA A 38 1.30 8.48 -20.17
N PHE A 39 1.53 7.17 -20.06
CA PHE A 39 1.64 6.29 -21.22
C PHE A 39 0.35 6.25 -22.05
N LEU A 40 -0.79 6.10 -21.38
CA LEU A 40 -2.11 6.11 -22.02
C LEU A 40 -2.38 7.43 -22.76
N GLY A 41 -2.06 8.57 -22.14
CA GLY A 41 -2.18 9.89 -22.77
C GLY A 41 -1.32 10.04 -24.04
N ASN A 42 -0.13 9.43 -24.06
CA ASN A 42 0.75 9.44 -25.23
C ASN A 42 0.25 8.52 -26.36
N ILE A 43 -0.41 7.41 -26.03
CA ILE A 43 -0.94 6.44 -27.00
C ILE A 43 -2.23 6.93 -27.66
N LEU A 44 -3.13 7.54 -26.89
CA LEU A 44 -4.41 8.01 -27.41
C LEU A 44 -4.28 9.02 -28.56
N GLY A 45 -3.12 9.68 -28.68
CA GLY A 45 -2.79 10.56 -29.80
C GLY A 45 -2.21 9.89 -31.05
N ASN A 46 -1.95 8.58 -31.03
CA ASN A 46 -1.31 7.84 -32.13
C ASN A 46 -2.11 6.58 -32.50
N GLU A 47 -2.89 6.66 -33.58
CA GLU A 47 -3.73 5.55 -34.07
C GLU A 47 -2.93 4.26 -34.38
N LYS A 48 -1.63 4.37 -34.69
CA LYS A 48 -0.76 3.21 -34.94
C LYS A 48 -0.54 2.30 -33.73
N PHE A 49 -0.64 2.82 -32.51
CA PHE A 49 -0.42 2.02 -31.30
C PHE A 49 -1.68 1.31 -30.80
N ASN A 50 -2.86 1.68 -31.33
CA ASN A 50 -4.13 1.09 -30.92
C ASN A 50 -4.28 -0.39 -31.34
N GLU A 51 -3.56 -0.83 -32.38
CA GLU A 51 -3.55 -2.25 -32.81
C GLU A 51 -2.54 -3.11 -32.03
N LEU A 52 -1.51 -2.48 -31.43
CA LEU A 52 -0.42 -3.19 -30.73
C LEU A 52 -0.66 -3.31 -29.22
N ILE A 53 -1.60 -2.54 -28.67
CA ILE A 53 -1.78 -2.41 -27.22
C ILE A 53 -3.20 -2.79 -26.84
N SER A 54 -3.31 -3.72 -25.90
CA SER A 54 -4.60 -4.13 -25.36
C SER A 54 -5.07 -3.14 -24.29
N MET A 55 -5.92 -2.18 -24.70
CA MET A 55 -6.58 -1.24 -23.78
C MET A 55 -7.26 -1.88 -22.57
N PRO A 56 -8.02 -3.01 -22.67
CA PRO A 56 -8.65 -3.59 -21.48
C PRO A 56 -7.65 -4.09 -20.44
N LEU A 57 -6.45 -4.51 -20.85
CA LEU A 57 -5.39 -4.90 -19.92
C LEU A 57 -4.77 -3.68 -19.23
N ILE A 58 -4.58 -2.57 -19.94
CA ILE A 58 -4.12 -1.32 -19.31
C ILE A 58 -5.14 -0.85 -18.28
N GLU A 59 -6.44 -0.80 -18.62
CA GLU A 59 -7.49 -0.43 -17.66
C GLU A 59 -7.50 -1.35 -16.43
N ALA A 60 -7.41 -2.66 -16.65
CA ALA A 60 -7.35 -3.63 -15.56
C ALA A 60 -6.12 -3.42 -14.66
N SER A 61 -4.96 -3.09 -15.23
CA SER A 61 -3.76 -2.79 -14.46
C SER A 61 -3.91 -1.51 -13.62
N ILE A 62 -4.52 -0.46 -14.17
CA ILE A 62 -4.82 0.79 -13.45
C ILE A 62 -5.76 0.52 -12.29
N VAL A 63 -6.83 -0.26 -12.51
CA VAL A 63 -7.77 -0.67 -11.45
C VAL A 63 -7.06 -1.48 -10.36
N ALA A 64 -6.16 -2.41 -10.72
CA ALA A 64 -5.38 -3.16 -9.76
C ALA A 64 -4.52 -2.25 -8.87
N PHE A 65 -3.80 -1.28 -9.46
CA PHE A 65 -3.02 -0.32 -8.67
C PHE A 65 -3.89 0.59 -7.80
N LEU A 66 -5.07 1.01 -8.28
CA LEU A 66 -6.02 1.79 -7.50
C LEU A 66 -6.54 1.01 -6.29
N LEU A 67 -6.85 -0.28 -6.46
CA LEU A 67 -7.21 -1.16 -5.34
C LEU A 67 -6.03 -1.29 -4.37
N GLY A 68 -4.82 -1.48 -4.87
CA GLY A 68 -3.61 -1.51 -4.03
C GLY A 68 -3.43 -0.24 -3.20
N LEU A 69 -3.68 0.93 -3.80
CA LEU A 69 -3.65 2.22 -3.12
C LEU A 69 -4.76 2.35 -2.07
N LEU A 70 -5.98 1.89 -2.38
CA LEU A 70 -7.10 1.87 -1.44
C LEU A 70 -6.78 1.05 -0.20
N PHE A 71 -6.16 -0.13 -0.35
CA PHE A 71 -5.72 -0.95 0.79
C PHE A 71 -4.67 -0.25 1.65
N CYS A 72 -3.75 0.53 1.06
CA CYS A 72 -2.83 1.37 1.83
C CYS A 72 -3.58 2.41 2.67
N PHE A 73 -4.58 3.08 2.10
CA PHE A 73 -5.39 4.07 2.82
C PHE A 73 -6.20 3.43 3.95
N VAL A 74 -6.81 2.28 3.71
CA VAL A 74 -7.54 1.53 4.75
C VAL A 74 -6.60 1.13 5.88
N SER A 75 -5.39 0.65 5.57
CA SER A 75 -4.36 0.36 6.58
C SER A 75 -4.03 1.57 7.44
N ALA A 76 -3.78 2.72 6.80
CA ALA A 76 -3.47 3.96 7.48
C ALA A 76 -4.62 4.42 8.39
N ALA A 77 -5.85 4.38 7.87
CA ALA A 77 -7.04 4.77 8.60
C ALA A 77 -7.30 3.88 9.82
N MET A 78 -7.22 2.56 9.66
CA MET A 78 -7.41 1.61 10.76
C MET A 78 -6.35 1.77 11.84
N ASN A 79 -5.08 1.95 11.45
CA ASN A 79 -4.01 2.19 12.41
C ASN A 79 -4.22 3.51 13.18
N MET A 80 -4.73 4.55 12.50
CA MET A 80 -5.09 5.81 13.16
C MET A 80 -6.25 5.64 14.15
N LEU A 81 -7.30 4.92 13.76
CA LEU A 81 -8.45 4.65 14.64
C LEU A 81 -8.05 3.83 15.87
N LEU A 82 -7.21 2.80 15.69
CA LEU A 82 -6.64 2.05 16.81
C LEU A 82 -5.85 2.97 17.73
N ALA A 83 -4.94 3.79 17.19
CA ALA A 83 -4.14 4.71 17.98
C ALA A 83 -4.99 5.72 18.78
N LEU A 84 -6.12 6.17 18.23
CA LEU A 84 -7.06 7.05 18.93
C LEU A 84 -7.81 6.34 20.06
N ASN A 85 -8.24 5.09 19.84
CA ASN A 85 -8.87 4.28 20.89
C ASN A 85 -7.90 4.00 22.03
N TYR A 86 -6.64 3.65 21.72
CA TYR A 86 -5.60 3.46 22.74
C TYR A 86 -5.26 4.73 23.53
N ALA A 87 -5.40 5.91 22.91
CA ALA A 87 -5.22 7.17 23.63
C ALA A 87 -6.40 7.48 24.58
N ALA A 88 -7.58 6.88 24.33
CA ALA A 88 -8.81 7.10 25.09
C ALA A 88 -9.00 6.09 26.23
N GLU A 89 -8.61 4.82 26.05
CA GLU A 89 -8.70 3.76 27.05
C GLU A 89 -7.39 3.62 27.85
N LYS A 90 -7.49 3.73 29.18
CA LYS A 90 -6.39 3.48 30.14
C LYS A 90 -6.54 2.07 30.72
N GLU A 91 -6.17 1.03 30.00
CA GLU A 91 -6.14 -0.37 30.49
C GLU A 91 -5.18 -1.18 29.60
N ASP A 92 -4.65 -2.36 29.93
CA ASP A 92 -3.99 -2.91 31.13
C ASP A 92 -3.20 -4.19 30.68
N ASP A 93 -3.24 -4.57 29.39
CA ASP A 93 -2.53 -5.74 28.86
C ASP A 93 -1.82 -5.47 27.51
N PRO A 94 -0.52 -5.15 27.51
CA PRO A 94 0.21 -4.67 26.34
C PRO A 94 0.44 -5.73 25.24
N PHE A 95 0.23 -7.02 25.52
CA PHE A 95 0.60 -8.10 24.60
C PHE A 95 -0.52 -8.52 23.62
N ASN A 96 -1.79 -8.37 24.00
CA ASN A 96 -2.90 -8.67 23.10
C ASN A 96 -3.05 -7.58 22.01
N ASP A 97 -2.69 -6.34 22.37
CA ASP A 97 -2.88 -5.16 21.54
C ASP A 97 -1.90 -5.04 20.37
N VAL A 98 -0.64 -5.43 20.56
CA VAL A 98 0.38 -5.39 19.49
C VAL A 98 0.02 -6.35 18.36
N SER A 99 -0.56 -7.51 18.68
CA SER A 99 -0.97 -8.51 17.70
C SER A 99 -2.12 -8.01 16.82
N VAL A 100 -3.11 -7.35 17.42
CA VAL A 100 -4.24 -6.75 16.68
C VAL A 100 -3.76 -5.60 15.80
N LEU A 101 -2.89 -4.74 16.31
CA LEU A 101 -2.30 -3.63 15.55
C LEU A 101 -1.44 -4.12 14.37
N LEU A 102 -0.60 -5.13 14.60
CA LEU A 102 0.19 -5.78 13.54
C LEU A 102 -0.71 -6.42 12.49
N PHE A 103 -1.79 -7.09 12.90
CA PHE A 103 -2.73 -7.71 11.95
C PHE A 103 -3.35 -6.66 11.01
N TRP A 104 -3.87 -5.55 11.57
CA TRP A 104 -4.49 -4.46 10.80
C TRP A 104 -3.49 -3.66 9.95
N LEU A 105 -2.20 -3.71 10.28
CA LEU A 105 -1.14 -3.11 9.45
C LEU A 105 -0.70 -4.06 8.33
N VAL A 106 -0.40 -5.31 8.66
CA VAL A 106 0.25 -6.28 7.77
C VAL A 106 -0.72 -6.81 6.72
N VAL A 107 -1.95 -7.15 7.10
CA VAL A 107 -2.92 -7.75 6.16
C VAL A 107 -3.24 -6.82 4.98
N PRO A 108 -3.58 -5.53 5.19
CA PRO A 108 -3.84 -4.63 4.06
C PRO A 108 -2.56 -4.27 3.30
N ALA A 109 -1.40 -4.24 3.95
CA ALA A 109 -0.12 -4.01 3.27
C ALA A 109 0.23 -5.16 2.30
N LEU A 110 0.03 -6.42 2.72
CA LEU A 110 0.19 -7.59 1.86
C LEU A 110 -0.82 -7.62 0.72
N ALA A 111 -2.07 -7.24 1.00
CA ALA A 111 -3.10 -7.10 -0.03
C ALA A 111 -2.67 -6.04 -1.07
N SER A 112 -2.22 -4.87 -0.60
CA SER A 112 -1.73 -3.79 -1.48
C SER A 112 -0.55 -4.25 -2.35
N PHE A 113 0.42 -4.94 -1.77
CA PHE A 113 1.55 -5.49 -2.53
C PHE A 113 1.11 -6.53 -3.56
N SER A 114 0.13 -7.37 -3.23
CA SER A 114 -0.43 -8.36 -4.16
C SER A 114 -1.11 -7.68 -5.35
N PHE A 115 -1.90 -6.64 -5.09
CA PHE A 115 -2.52 -5.83 -6.15
C PHE A 115 -1.49 -5.11 -7.02
N PHE A 116 -0.41 -4.59 -6.41
CA PHE A 116 0.71 -4.04 -7.16
C PHE A 116 1.34 -5.08 -8.09
N ALA A 117 1.68 -6.27 -7.58
CA ALA A 117 2.28 -7.33 -8.37
C ALA A 117 1.37 -7.78 -9.53
N VAL A 118 0.07 -7.95 -9.28
CA VAL A 118 -0.92 -8.27 -10.31
C VAL A 118 -1.01 -7.14 -11.34
N GLY A 119 -1.08 -5.88 -10.90
CA GLY A 119 -1.11 -4.71 -11.80
C GLY A 119 0.09 -4.66 -12.72
N VAL A 120 1.30 -4.93 -12.20
CA VAL A 120 2.53 -5.01 -13.02
C VAL A 120 2.44 -6.13 -14.04
N LEU A 121 2.04 -7.34 -13.63
CA LEU A 121 1.93 -8.48 -14.55
C LEU A 121 0.93 -8.23 -15.67
N VAL A 122 -0.24 -7.68 -15.35
CA VAL A 122 -1.28 -7.35 -16.33
C VAL A 122 -0.80 -6.23 -17.27
N ALA A 123 -0.11 -5.21 -16.74
CA ALA A 123 0.45 -4.14 -17.57
C ALA A 123 1.51 -4.66 -18.55
N LEU A 124 2.36 -5.62 -18.13
CA LEU A 124 3.35 -6.24 -19.02
C LEU A 124 2.69 -7.04 -20.13
N GLN A 125 1.61 -7.76 -19.83
CA GLN A 125 0.82 -8.50 -20.83
C GLN A 125 0.10 -7.58 -21.82
N ALA A 126 -0.15 -6.32 -21.46
CA ALA A 126 -0.80 -5.36 -22.36
C ALA A 126 0.11 -4.89 -23.51
N VAL A 127 1.43 -5.05 -23.35
CA VAL A 127 2.46 -4.54 -24.26
C VAL A 127 3.17 -5.66 -25.03
N SER A 128 2.98 -6.93 -24.61
CA SER A 128 3.53 -8.13 -25.27
C SER A 128 2.65 -8.66 -26.39
#